data_AF-A0A535HLI0-F1
#
_entry.id   AF-A0A535HLI0-F1
#
_cell.length_a   1.000
_cell.length_b   1.000
_cell.length_c   1.000
_cell.angle_alpha   90.00
_cell.angle_beta   90.00
_cell.angle_gamma   90.00
#
_symmetry.space_group_name_H-M   'P 1'
#
loop_
_entity.id
_entity.type
_entity.pdbx_description
1 polymer ?
#
loop_
_entity_poly.entity_id
_entity_poly.type
_entity_poly.pdbx_seq_one_letter_code
_entity_poly.pdbx_strand_id
1 'polypeptide(L)'
;MSDLGPMIAGGQNSAPATPAAIRQLVEAQAAMLVAVATGGPRIEDVNAEYQDRRALLERGLRRLGIEPPFPWRDMWAWYGHWSQRLGSYASRRCFIAELAAPVLDRLDELEAGAVIDDPGRPDPAAAWAQLEARLTALKGELAGDSTQDDCKTWGVVRGRS
;
A
#
# COMPACT_ATOMS: atom_id res chain seq x y z
N MET A 1 24.48 10.24 -44.59
CA MET A 1 23.53 11.32 -44.20
C MET A 1 22.18 10.87 -44.72
N SER A 2 21.23 10.38 -43.92
CA SER A 2 20.86 10.71 -42.53
C SER A 2 20.39 9.41 -41.85
N ASP A 3 20.95 9.02 -40.71
CA ASP A 3 20.46 9.37 -39.37
C ASP A 3 18.92 9.24 -39.24
N LEU A 4 18.48 8.03 -38.90
CA LEU A 4 17.19 7.75 -38.31
C LEU A 4 17.48 7.13 -36.93
N GLY A 5 17.33 7.97 -35.90
CA GLY A 5 17.57 7.63 -34.51
C GLY A 5 16.69 6.49 -33.99
N PRO A 6 17.04 5.93 -32.81
CA PRO A 6 16.38 4.75 -32.28
C PRO A 6 14.94 5.07 -31.85
N MET A 7 13.98 4.29 -32.38
CA MET A 7 12.62 4.17 -31.86
C MET A 7 12.69 3.53 -30.45
N ILE A 8 12.75 4.37 -29.42
CA ILE A 8 12.40 3.97 -28.06
C ILE A 8 10.88 4.15 -27.93
N ALA A 9 10.11 3.15 -28.33
CA ALA A 9 8.67 3.10 -28.15
C ALA A 9 8.29 1.88 -27.33
N GLY A 10 8.05 2.11 -26.04
CA GLY A 10 7.63 1.07 -25.09
C GLY A 10 7.87 1.52 -23.67
N GLY A 11 7.14 2.55 -23.21
CA GLY A 11 7.11 2.94 -21.81
C GLY A 11 6.59 1.78 -20.96
N GLN A 12 7.52 0.99 -20.45
CA GLN A 12 7.30 -0.08 -19.50
C GLN A 12 6.83 0.54 -18.18
N ASN A 13 5.54 0.85 -18.07
CA ASN A 13 4.90 1.12 -16.77
C ASN A 13 4.77 -0.23 -16.02
N SER A 14 5.92 -0.82 -15.73
CA SER A 14 6.06 -2.17 -15.18
C SER A 14 5.59 -2.15 -13.74
N ALA A 15 4.62 -3.01 -13.42
CA ALA A 15 4.24 -3.24 -12.04
C ALA A 15 5.48 -3.62 -11.19
N PRO A 16 5.48 -3.26 -9.91
CA PRO A 16 6.59 -3.51 -9.00
C PRO A 16 7.02 -4.98 -9.08
N ALA A 17 8.32 -5.20 -9.25
CA ALA A 17 8.85 -6.52 -9.59
C ALA A 17 9.46 -7.26 -8.40
N THR A 18 9.65 -6.60 -7.26
CA THR A 18 10.27 -7.15 -6.05
C THR A 18 9.29 -7.18 -4.88
N PRO A 19 9.31 -8.23 -4.04
CA PRO A 19 8.48 -8.31 -2.84
C PRO A 19 8.67 -7.13 -1.88
N ALA A 20 9.92 -6.72 -1.60
CA ALA A 20 10.30 -5.57 -0.76
C ALA A 20 9.55 -4.28 -1.06
N ALA A 21 9.15 -4.15 -2.30
CA ALA A 21 8.74 -2.89 -2.81
C ALA A 21 7.25 -2.90 -3.15
N ILE A 22 6.70 -4.10 -3.39
CA ILE A 22 5.27 -4.37 -3.15
C ILE A 22 4.91 -4.15 -1.68
N ARG A 23 5.77 -4.54 -0.74
CA ARG A 23 5.61 -4.31 0.71
C ARG A 23 5.47 -2.82 1.02
N GLN A 24 6.38 -1.99 0.49
CA GLN A 24 6.27 -0.53 0.62
C GLN A 24 4.96 0.03 0.05
N LEU A 25 4.45 -0.52 -1.06
CA LEU A 25 3.16 -0.12 -1.62
C LEU A 25 1.98 -0.50 -0.71
N VAL A 26 2.03 -1.66 -0.06
CA VAL A 26 1.03 -2.06 0.95
C VAL A 26 1.05 -1.09 2.13
N GLU A 27 2.22 -0.81 2.69
CA GLU A 27 2.38 0.12 3.82
C GLU A 27 1.91 1.54 3.47
N ALA A 28 2.27 2.04 2.29
CA ALA A 28 1.86 3.35 1.81
C ALA A 28 0.34 3.46 1.64
N GLN A 29 -0.28 2.41 1.08
CA GLN A 29 -1.72 2.35 0.90
C GLN A 29 -2.46 2.29 2.25
N ALA A 30 -1.94 1.50 3.21
CA ALA A 30 -2.45 1.42 4.58
C ALA A 30 -2.35 2.78 5.29
N ALA A 31 -1.20 3.45 5.18
CA ALA A 31 -0.97 4.77 5.77
C ALA A 31 -1.96 5.81 5.24
N MET A 32 -2.22 5.83 3.93
CA MET A 32 -3.21 6.74 3.35
C MET A 32 -4.64 6.46 3.85
N LEU A 33 -5.04 5.18 3.93
CA LEU A 33 -6.35 4.79 4.47
C LEU A 33 -6.52 5.28 5.91
N VAL A 34 -5.47 5.12 6.74
CA VAL A 34 -5.45 5.63 8.12
C VAL A 34 -5.53 7.15 8.14
N ALA A 35 -4.68 7.85 7.38
CA ALA A 35 -4.60 9.31 7.39
C ALA A 35 -5.95 9.96 7.07
N VAL A 36 -6.62 9.53 5.99
CA VAL A 36 -7.95 10.01 5.61
C VAL A 36 -8.98 9.73 6.70
N ALA A 37 -8.90 8.57 7.35
CA ALA A 37 -9.83 8.16 8.39
C ALA A 37 -9.55 8.80 9.76
N THR A 38 -8.42 9.48 9.95
CA THR A 38 -8.04 10.14 11.22
C THR A 38 -8.02 11.66 11.12
N GLY A 39 -8.66 12.23 10.09
CA GLY A 39 -8.77 13.68 9.89
C GLY A 39 -7.57 14.31 9.18
N GLY A 40 -6.82 13.53 8.41
CA GLY A 40 -5.73 14.01 7.57
C GLY A 40 -6.24 14.64 6.26
N PRO A 41 -5.69 14.27 5.09
CA PRO A 41 -6.01 14.93 3.83
C PRO A 41 -7.47 14.73 3.42
N ARG A 42 -7.99 15.67 2.63
CA ARG A 42 -9.33 15.56 2.06
C ARG A 42 -9.37 14.43 1.05
N ILE A 43 -10.51 13.75 0.97
CA ILE A 43 -10.71 12.59 0.08
C ILE A 43 -10.46 13.02 -1.37
N GLU A 44 -10.96 14.19 -1.77
CA GLU A 44 -10.83 14.73 -3.12
C GLU A 44 -9.37 14.84 -3.57
N ASP A 45 -8.48 15.24 -2.66
CA ASP A 45 -7.08 15.51 -2.97
C ASP A 45 -6.26 14.22 -3.15
N VAL A 46 -6.62 13.15 -2.45
CA VAL A 46 -5.85 11.89 -2.41
C VAL A 46 -6.48 10.72 -3.17
N ASN A 47 -7.75 10.83 -3.58
CA ASN A 47 -8.48 9.73 -4.18
C ASN A 47 -7.87 9.24 -5.50
N ALA A 48 -7.35 10.15 -6.34
CA ALA A 48 -6.68 9.78 -7.58
C ALA A 48 -5.39 9.00 -7.30
N GLU A 49 -4.55 9.52 -6.39
CA GLU A 49 -3.33 8.85 -5.98
C GLU A 49 -3.60 7.46 -5.37
N TYR A 50 -4.63 7.34 -4.54
CA TYR A 50 -5.03 6.06 -3.97
C TYR A 50 -5.34 5.02 -5.05
N GLN A 51 -6.10 5.40 -6.08
CA GLN A 51 -6.48 4.52 -7.18
C GLN A 51 -5.28 4.11 -8.02
N ASP A 52 -4.39 5.06 -8.34
CA ASP A 52 -3.17 4.78 -9.10
C ASP A 52 -2.27 3.78 -8.36
N ARG A 53 -2.03 4.03 -7.06
CA ARG A 53 -1.23 3.14 -6.21
C ARG A 53 -1.92 1.79 -6.02
N ARG A 54 -3.25 1.75 -5.89
CA ARG A 54 -4.03 0.51 -5.84
C ARG A 54 -3.79 -0.33 -7.09
N ALA A 55 -3.96 0.25 -8.27
CA ALA A 55 -3.78 -0.46 -9.53
C ALA A 55 -2.36 -1.02 -9.66
N LEU A 56 -1.36 -0.26 -9.21
CA LEU A 56 0.03 -0.71 -9.18
C LEU A 56 0.24 -1.87 -8.20
N LEU A 57 -0.27 -1.74 -6.98
CA LEU A 57 -0.20 -2.73 -5.91
C LEU A 57 -0.85 -4.05 -6.32
N GLU A 58 -2.08 -4.00 -6.84
CA GLU A 58 -2.79 -5.19 -7.27
C GLU A 58 -2.07 -5.94 -8.39
N ARG A 59 -1.50 -5.22 -9.37
CA ARG A 59 -0.71 -5.85 -10.42
C ARG A 59 0.53 -6.55 -9.85
N GLY A 60 1.18 -5.96 -8.85
CA GLY A 60 2.31 -6.55 -8.14
C GLY A 60 1.91 -7.82 -7.39
N LEU A 61 0.90 -7.73 -6.52
CA LEU A 61 0.43 -8.86 -5.71
C LEU A 61 -0.08 -10.02 -6.56
N ARG A 62 -0.85 -9.76 -7.62
CA ARG A 62 -1.34 -10.81 -8.53
C ARG A 62 -0.22 -11.58 -9.22
N ARG A 63 0.91 -10.92 -9.54
CA ARG A 63 2.10 -11.60 -10.11
C ARG A 63 2.75 -12.56 -9.12
N LEU A 64 2.63 -12.30 -7.82
CA LEU A 64 3.11 -13.16 -6.75
C LEU A 64 2.06 -14.20 -6.29
N GLY A 65 0.88 -14.22 -6.91
CA GLY A 65 -0.23 -15.08 -6.49
C GLY A 65 -0.85 -14.69 -5.15
N ILE A 66 -0.69 -13.42 -4.73
CA ILE A 66 -1.22 -12.89 -3.48
C ILE A 66 -2.45 -12.03 -3.79
N GLU A 67 -3.51 -12.18 -2.99
CA GLU A 67 -4.72 -11.37 -3.12
C GLU A 67 -4.52 -9.97 -2.50
N PRO A 68 -5.04 -8.88 -3.11
CA PRO A 68 -4.96 -7.55 -2.54
C PRO A 68 -5.68 -7.43 -1.18
N PRO A 69 -5.05 -6.81 -0.16
CA PRO A 69 -5.61 -6.76 1.20
C PRO A 69 -6.76 -5.75 1.35
N PHE A 70 -6.87 -4.77 0.46
CA PHE A 70 -7.81 -3.65 0.58
C PHE A 70 -8.95 -3.75 -0.44
N PRO A 71 -10.21 -4.00 -0.02
CA PRO A 71 -11.32 -4.26 -0.93
C PRO A 71 -11.89 -2.98 -1.58
N TRP A 72 -11.54 -1.79 -1.10
CA TRP A 72 -12.14 -0.54 -1.59
C TRP A 72 -11.47 -0.07 -2.87
N ARG A 73 -12.29 0.27 -3.87
CA ARG A 73 -11.82 0.78 -5.17
C ARG A 73 -11.34 2.23 -5.11
N ASP A 74 -11.91 3.01 -4.19
CA ASP A 74 -11.69 4.45 -4.07
C ASP A 74 -11.80 4.87 -2.59
N MET A 75 -11.39 6.09 -2.28
CA MET A 75 -11.41 6.65 -0.92
C MET A 75 -12.83 6.89 -0.40
N TRP A 76 -13.81 7.08 -1.28
CA TRP A 76 -15.22 7.23 -0.89
C TRP A 76 -15.83 5.91 -0.40
N ALA A 77 -15.46 4.79 -1.01
CA ALA A 77 -15.86 3.46 -0.57
C ALA A 77 -15.26 3.12 0.80
N TRP A 78 -14.02 3.52 1.04
CA TRP A 78 -13.41 3.44 2.37
C TRP A 78 -14.17 4.31 3.37
N TYR A 79 -14.46 5.58 3.03
CA TYR A 79 -15.28 6.48 3.86
C TYR A 79 -16.62 5.89 4.25
N GLY A 80 -17.36 5.34 3.28
CA GLY A 80 -18.63 4.67 3.53
C GLY A 80 -18.52 3.52 4.53
N HIS A 81 -17.42 2.76 4.47
CA HIS A 81 -17.19 1.65 5.40
C HIS A 81 -16.90 2.14 6.82
N TRP A 82 -15.89 2.99 7.00
CA TRP A 82 -15.45 3.36 8.36
C TRP A 82 -16.44 4.28 9.06
N SER A 83 -17.12 5.18 8.34
CA SER A 83 -18.11 6.09 8.94
C SER A 83 -19.28 5.34 9.58
N GLN A 84 -19.62 4.16 9.06
CA GLN A 84 -20.72 3.34 9.56
C GLN A 84 -20.29 2.30 10.61
N ARG A 85 -19.05 1.79 10.53
CA ARG A 85 -18.62 0.60 11.29
C ARG A 85 -17.49 0.86 12.29
N LEU A 86 -16.71 1.93 12.11
CA LEU A 86 -15.47 2.18 12.86
C LEU A 86 -15.53 3.56 13.55
N GLY A 87 -16.06 3.56 14.77
CA GLY A 87 -16.34 4.79 15.54
C GLY A 87 -15.11 5.49 16.12
N SER A 88 -13.97 4.82 16.29
CA SER A 88 -12.77 5.40 16.89
C SER A 88 -11.57 5.38 15.94
N TYR A 89 -10.63 6.30 16.15
CA TYR A 89 -9.37 6.31 15.40
C TYR A 89 -8.54 5.04 15.65
N ALA A 90 -8.57 4.52 16.87
CA ALA A 90 -7.94 3.25 17.21
C ALA A 90 -8.52 2.09 16.39
N SER A 91 -9.85 1.96 16.32
CA SER A 91 -10.47 0.85 15.58
C SER A 91 -10.20 0.92 14.07
N ARG A 92 -10.10 2.13 13.51
CA ARG A 92 -9.71 2.34 12.09
C ARG A 92 -8.29 1.86 11.82
N ARG A 93 -7.32 2.23 12.66
CA ARG A 93 -5.92 1.81 12.53
C ARG A 93 -5.76 0.29 12.66
N CYS A 94 -6.42 -0.30 13.66
CA CYS A 94 -6.34 -1.74 13.91
C CYS A 94 -6.91 -2.53 12.74
N PHE A 95 -8.09 -2.13 12.25
CA PHE A 95 -8.73 -2.80 11.13
C PHE A 95 -7.86 -2.79 9.85
N ILE A 96 -7.22 -1.67 9.54
CA ILE A 96 -6.29 -1.59 8.40
C ILE A 96 -5.05 -2.46 8.62
N ALA A 97 -4.49 -2.48 9.84
CA ALA A 97 -3.34 -3.32 10.16
C ALA A 97 -3.67 -4.82 10.05
N GLU A 98 -4.85 -5.24 10.52
CA GLU A 98 -5.33 -6.62 10.41
C GLU A 98 -5.47 -7.08 8.94
N LEU A 99 -5.93 -6.20 8.06
CA LEU A 99 -6.01 -6.49 6.62
C LEU A 99 -4.62 -6.59 5.96
N ALA A 100 -3.68 -5.74 6.37
CA ALA A 100 -2.35 -5.67 5.77
C ALA A 100 -1.43 -6.81 6.23
N ALA A 101 -1.53 -7.23 7.50
CA ALA A 101 -0.65 -8.20 8.15
C ALA A 101 -0.39 -9.48 7.32
N PRO A 102 -1.40 -10.25 6.87
CA PRO A 102 -1.14 -11.51 6.17
C PRO A 102 -0.40 -11.32 4.83
N VAL A 103 -0.58 -10.16 4.18
CA VAL A 103 0.13 -9.85 2.93
C VAL A 103 1.57 -9.43 3.21
N LEU A 104 1.80 -8.64 4.28
CA LEU A 104 3.16 -8.26 4.69
C LEU A 104 3.98 -9.48 5.10
N ASP A 105 3.41 -10.37 5.91
CA ASP A 105 4.05 -11.62 6.32
C ASP A 105 4.46 -12.46 5.10
N ARG A 106 3.56 -12.57 4.12
CA ARG A 106 3.84 -13.32 2.88
C ARG A 106 4.93 -12.68 2.03
N LEU A 107 5.02 -11.35 2.01
CA LEU A 107 6.08 -10.65 1.30
C LEU A 107 7.44 -10.84 1.99
N ASP A 108 7.48 -10.79 3.32
CA ASP A 108 8.69 -11.05 4.11
C ASP A 108 9.23 -12.47 3.85
N GLU A 109 8.36 -13.49 3.78
CA GLU A 109 8.74 -14.86 3.41
C GLU A 109 9.38 -14.95 2.02
N LEU A 110 8.81 -14.23 1.04
CA LEU A 110 9.32 -14.21 -0.34
C LEU A 110 10.66 -13.48 -0.43
N GLU A 111 10.88 -12.41 0.35
CA GLU A 111 12.16 -11.72 0.43
C GLU A 111 13.25 -12.61 1.02
N ALA A 112 12.95 -13.29 2.13
CA ALA A 112 13.87 -14.23 2.76
C ALA A 112 14.27 -15.37 1.81
N GLY A 113 13.33 -15.83 0.95
CA GLY A 113 13.62 -16.84 -0.08
C GLY A 113 14.36 -16.29 -1.30
N ALA A 114 14.12 -15.04 -1.70
CA ALA A 114 14.69 -14.43 -2.91
C ALA A 114 16.15 -13.96 -2.75
N VAL A 115 16.61 -13.69 -1.52
CA VAL A 115 18.03 -13.36 -1.23
C VAL A 115 18.99 -14.50 -1.63
N ILE A 116 18.48 -15.69 -1.93
CA ILE A 116 19.26 -16.86 -2.32
C ILE A 116 19.55 -16.93 -3.83
N ASP A 117 18.93 -16.11 -4.71
CA ASP A 117 19.09 -16.29 -6.18
C ASP A 117 19.16 -15.00 -7.05
N ASP A 118 20.07 -15.04 -8.04
CA ASP A 118 20.22 -14.27 -9.30
C ASP A 118 21.05 -12.93 -9.38
N PRO A 119 22.20 -12.93 -10.12
CA PRO A 119 23.03 -11.76 -10.44
C PRO A 119 22.81 -11.16 -11.86
N GLY A 120 21.60 -11.18 -12.43
CA GLY A 120 21.35 -10.70 -13.80
C GLY A 120 20.23 -9.67 -14.00
N ARG A 121 19.55 -9.22 -12.95
CA ARG A 121 18.34 -8.40 -13.05
C ARG A 121 18.65 -6.91 -13.31
N PRO A 122 17.99 -6.22 -14.26
CA PRO A 122 18.12 -4.76 -14.42
C PRO A 122 17.75 -4.06 -13.12
N ASP A 123 18.55 -3.06 -12.73
CA ASP A 123 18.55 -2.49 -11.38
C ASP A 123 17.16 -2.03 -10.93
N PRO A 124 16.47 -2.82 -10.10
CA PRO A 124 15.17 -2.44 -9.57
C PRO A 124 15.28 -1.18 -8.71
N ALA A 125 16.45 -0.90 -8.12
CA ALA A 125 16.67 0.21 -7.21
C ALA A 125 16.43 1.57 -7.86
N ALA A 126 16.71 1.75 -9.16
CA ALA A 126 16.50 3.01 -9.85
C ALA A 126 15.01 3.37 -10.03
N ALA A 127 14.17 2.38 -10.37
CA ALA A 127 12.71 2.56 -10.44
C ALA A 127 12.11 2.74 -9.03
N TRP A 128 12.70 2.09 -8.03
CA TRP A 128 12.29 2.19 -6.63
C TRP A 128 12.67 3.49 -5.97
N ALA A 129 13.83 4.07 -6.28
CA ALA A 129 14.25 5.36 -5.74
C ALA A 129 13.26 6.49 -6.06
N GLN A 130 12.63 6.45 -7.23
CA GLN A 130 11.57 7.40 -7.60
C GLN A 130 10.30 7.22 -6.79
N LEU A 131 9.92 5.97 -6.49
CA LEU A 131 8.74 5.68 -5.69
C LEU A 131 8.98 5.96 -4.20
N GLU A 132 10.19 5.70 -3.71
CA GLU A 132 10.65 6.04 -2.36
C GLU A 132 10.72 7.54 -2.13
N ALA A 133 11.19 8.31 -3.12
CA ALA A 133 11.16 9.78 -3.05
C ALA A 133 9.71 10.29 -2.90
N ARG A 134 8.78 9.67 -3.64
CA ARG A 134 7.35 10.00 -3.55
C ARG A 134 6.73 9.53 -2.21
N LEU A 135 7.12 8.36 -1.70
CA LEU A 135 6.67 7.86 -0.40
C LEU A 135 7.20 8.70 0.76
N THR A 136 8.45 9.14 0.66
CA THR A 136 9.11 10.02 1.63
C THR A 136 8.41 11.36 1.71
N ALA A 137 7.97 11.91 0.57
CA ALA A 137 7.14 13.11 0.55
C ALA A 137 5.84 12.92 1.34
N LEU A 138 5.15 11.78 1.17
CA LEU A 138 3.92 11.47 1.91
C LEU A 138 4.17 11.23 3.41
N LYS A 139 5.27 10.56 3.76
CA LYS A 139 5.67 10.33 5.15
C LYS A 139 6.05 11.63 5.87
N GLY A 140 6.62 12.60 5.17
CA GLY A 140 6.99 13.91 5.72
C GLY A 140 5.80 14.73 6.22
N GLU A 141 4.59 14.49 5.68
CA GLU A 141 3.35 15.16 6.10
C GLU A 141 2.61 14.41 7.22
N LEU A 142 2.90 13.11 7.42
CA LEU A 142 2.21 12.22 8.37
C LEU A 142 3.05 11.93 9.64
N ALA A 143 3.76 12.93 10.17
CA ALA A 143 4.42 12.81 11.48
C ALA A 143 3.39 12.97 12.61
N GLY A 144 2.69 11.89 12.94
CA GLY A 144 1.82 11.78 14.10
C GLY A 144 2.19 10.55 14.92
N ASP A 145 2.62 10.78 16.16
CA ASP A 145 3.04 9.77 17.13
C ASP A 145 1.96 8.69 17.32
N SER A 146 2.26 7.47 16.88
CA SER A 146 1.36 6.32 17.06
C SER A 146 2.01 5.29 17.96
N THR A 147 1.74 5.42 19.27
CA THR A 147 2.04 4.40 20.27
C THR A 147 1.34 3.09 19.90
N GLN A 148 2.12 2.08 19.58
CA GLN A 148 1.71 0.73 19.25
C GLN A 148 1.36 -0.04 20.54
N ASP A 149 0.20 0.21 21.16
CA ASP A 149 -0.28 -0.66 22.25
C ASP A 149 -1.81 -0.71 22.50
N ASP A 150 -2.65 -0.18 21.59
CA ASP A 150 -4.11 -0.11 21.81
C ASP A 150 -4.95 -1.06 20.93
N CYS A 151 -4.34 -2.04 20.24
CA CYS A 151 -5.07 -2.90 19.30
C CYS A 151 -5.97 -3.97 19.92
N LYS A 152 -6.06 -4.05 21.25
CA LYS A 152 -6.98 -4.95 21.94
C LYS A 152 -8.15 -4.16 22.53
N THR A 153 -9.23 -4.01 21.77
CA THR A 153 -10.64 -4.04 22.24
C THR A 153 -11.56 -3.70 21.06
N TRP A 154 -11.88 -4.68 20.21
CA TRP A 154 -13.12 -4.64 19.43
C TRP A 154 -13.67 -6.05 19.31
N GLY A 155 -14.30 -6.54 20.37
CA GLY A 155 -14.85 -7.90 20.30
C GLY A 155 -15.49 -8.48 21.55
N VAL A 156 -16.17 -7.70 22.41
CA VAL A 156 -17.25 -8.27 23.24
C VAL A 156 -18.32 -7.21 23.50
N VAL A 157 -19.46 -7.32 22.81
CA VAL A 157 -20.83 -6.83 23.12
C VAL A 157 -21.67 -7.20 21.87
N ARG A 158 -22.75 -7.99 21.86
CA ARG A 158 -23.69 -8.50 22.88
C ARG A 158 -24.63 -9.56 22.26
N GLY A 159 -25.30 -10.36 23.10
CA GLY A 159 -26.60 -10.98 22.81
C GLY A 159 -26.83 -12.25 23.64
N ARG A 160 -27.10 -12.18 24.95
CA ARG A 160 -28.45 -12.22 25.57
C ARG A 160 -29.47 -13.11 24.83
N SER A 161 -29.68 -14.32 25.35
CA SER A 161 -30.95 -15.07 25.35
C SER A 161 -30.98 -15.89 26.63
#